data_AF-A0A9P7I2E1-F1
#
_entry.id   AF-A0A9P7I2E1-F1
#
_cell.length_a   1.000
_cell.length_b   1.000
_cell.length_c   1.000
_cell.angle_alpha   90.00
_cell.angle_beta   90.00
_cell.angle_gamma   90.00
#
_symmetry.space_group_name_H-M   'P 1'
#
loop_
_entity.id
_entity.type
_entity.pdbx_description
1 polymer ?
#
loop_
_entity_poly.entity_id
_entity_poly.type
_entity_poly.pdbx_seq_one_letter_code
_entity_poly.pdbx_strand_id
1 'polypeptide(L)'
;MFVFGTLVYELMTSHMPGDGIGRDWGETERLVEEEDWMPDLEDEFMGKIVRKCWKFEYEDVEELQSEVKAFIEAQGWSIRGDELEGFDAYNIQRELEANFVPKEEE
;
A
#
# COMPACT_ATOMS: atom_id res chain seq x y z
N MET A 1 -6.95 5.41 -9.38
CA MET A 1 -6.71 4.03 -8.91
C MET A 1 -5.25 3.65 -9.05
N PHE A 2 -4.63 3.80 -10.22
CA PHE A 2 -3.19 3.56 -10.41
C PHE A 2 -2.31 4.20 -9.32
N VAL A 3 -2.46 5.52 -9.09
CA VAL A 3 -1.74 6.26 -8.05
C VAL A 3 -1.94 5.70 -6.63
N PHE A 4 -3.15 5.21 -6.32
CA PHE A 4 -3.41 4.58 -5.03
C PHE A 4 -2.67 3.25 -4.91
N GLY A 5 -2.70 2.40 -5.95
CA GLY A 5 -1.91 1.17 -6.00
C GLY A 5 -0.41 1.45 -5.84
N THR A 6 0.09 2.54 -6.44
CA THR A 6 1.49 2.98 -6.29
C THR A 6 1.83 3.40 -4.87
N LEU A 7 0.94 4.15 -4.21
CA LEU A 7 1.13 4.50 -2.80
C LEU A 7 1.20 3.25 -1.91
N VAL A 8 0.29 2.29 -2.13
CA VAL A 8 0.31 1.03 -1.37
C VAL A 8 1.60 0.24 -1.63
N TYR A 9 2.04 0.15 -2.89
CA TYR A 9 3.33 -0.46 -3.24
C TYR A 9 4.50 0.20 -2.51
N GLU A 10 4.55 1.53 -2.47
CA GLU A 10 5.61 2.28 -1.79
C GLU A 10 5.59 2.02 -0.28
N LEU A 11 4.41 1.95 0.34
CA LEU A 11 4.28 1.59 1.76
C LEU A 11 4.77 0.16 2.04
N MET A 12 4.49 -0.78 1.14
CA MET A 12 4.91 -2.18 1.29
C MET A 12 6.42 -2.37 1.08
N THR A 13 7.01 -1.65 0.12
CA THR A 13 8.38 -1.92 -0.35
C THR A 13 9.39 -0.86 0.08
N SER A 14 8.94 0.30 0.56
CA SER A 14 9.75 1.52 0.77
C SER A 14 10.44 2.05 -0.49
N HIS A 15 9.98 1.64 -1.67
CA HIS A 15 10.55 2.01 -2.96
C HIS A 15 9.45 2.46 -3.93
N MET A 16 9.82 3.30 -4.88
CA MET A 16 8.95 3.63 -5.99
C MET A 16 8.89 2.46 -6.98
N PRO A 17 7.75 2.24 -7.65
CA PRO A 17 7.70 1.30 -8.76
C PRO A 17 8.73 1.65 -9.83
N GLY A 18 9.63 0.72 -10.15
CA GLY A 18 10.72 0.93 -11.11
C GLY A 18 12.06 1.39 -10.49
N ASP A 19 12.10 1.66 -9.18
CA ASP A 19 13.37 1.88 -8.47
C ASP A 19 14.28 0.65 -8.60
N GLY A 20 15.57 0.89 -8.81
CA GLY A 20 16.56 -0.17 -9.10
C GLY A 20 16.58 -0.64 -10.57
N ILE A 21 15.59 -0.26 -11.38
CA ILE A 21 15.55 -0.50 -12.85
C ILE A 21 16.01 0.77 -13.62
N GLY A 22 16.14 1.90 -12.94
CA GLY A 22 16.73 3.14 -13.45
C GLY A 22 15.81 3.96 -14.35
N ARG A 23 14.48 3.89 -14.14
CA ARG A 23 13.45 4.44 -15.03
C ARG A 23 12.49 5.36 -14.29
N ASP A 24 11.84 6.26 -15.05
CA ASP A 24 10.94 7.29 -14.50
C ASP A 24 9.49 6.79 -14.29
N TRP A 25 8.69 7.63 -13.65
CA TRP A 25 7.28 7.36 -13.31
C TRP A 25 6.39 7.02 -14.53
N GLY A 26 6.60 7.68 -15.67
CA GLY A 26 5.81 7.43 -16.88
C GLY A 26 6.15 6.08 -17.54
N GLU A 27 7.36 5.59 -17.28
CA GLU A 27 7.80 4.30 -17.81
C GLU A 27 7.25 3.11 -17.03
N THR A 28 7.00 3.24 -15.72
CA THR A 28 6.31 2.19 -14.95
C THR A 28 4.86 2.01 -15.39
N GLU A 29 4.13 3.11 -15.63
CA GLU A 29 2.77 3.04 -16.19
C GLU A 29 2.78 2.34 -17.56
N ARG A 30 3.75 2.68 -18.41
CA ARG A 30 3.97 2.03 -19.69
C ARG A 30 4.31 0.54 -19.56
N LEU A 31 5.17 0.14 -18.62
CA LEU A 31 5.55 -1.27 -18.40
C LEU A 31 4.36 -2.12 -17.90
N VAL A 32 3.52 -1.53 -17.06
CA VAL A 32 2.29 -2.16 -16.59
C VAL A 32 1.31 -2.34 -17.76
N GLU A 33 1.10 -1.31 -18.56
CA GLU A 33 0.09 -1.31 -19.62
C GLU A 33 0.55 -2.07 -20.88
N GLU A 34 1.80 -1.86 -21.32
CA GLU A 34 2.33 -2.41 -22.58
C GLU A 34 3.06 -3.74 -22.40
N GLU A 35 3.69 -3.98 -21.25
CA GLU A 35 4.56 -5.15 -21.01
C GLU A 35 3.99 -6.14 -19.98
N ASP A 36 2.77 -5.90 -19.46
CA ASP A 36 2.09 -6.69 -18.41
C ASP A 36 3.00 -6.99 -17.20
N TRP A 37 3.98 -6.11 -16.96
CA TRP A 37 4.90 -6.27 -15.85
C TRP A 37 4.16 -6.02 -14.54
N MET A 38 4.23 -6.98 -13.61
CA MET A 38 3.62 -6.89 -12.28
C MET A 38 4.64 -7.23 -11.19
N PRO A 39 4.70 -6.46 -10.09
CA PRO A 39 5.56 -6.76 -8.97
C PRO A 39 5.05 -8.01 -8.25
N ASP A 40 5.98 -8.84 -7.79
CA ASP A 40 5.68 -10.00 -6.95
C ASP A 40 5.42 -9.51 -5.52
N LEU A 41 4.15 -9.23 -5.23
CA LEU A 41 3.68 -8.72 -3.95
C LEU A 41 2.81 -9.77 -3.26
N GLU A 42 3.09 -9.97 -1.99
CA GLU A 42 2.34 -10.85 -1.10
C GLU A 42 0.89 -10.37 -0.92
N ASP A 43 -0.06 -11.29 -1.07
CA ASP A 43 -1.50 -10.99 -1.00
C ASP A 43 -1.93 -10.67 0.43
N GLU A 44 -1.22 -11.22 1.42
CA GLU A 44 -1.35 -10.94 2.85
C GLU A 44 -1.15 -9.45 3.17
N PHE A 45 -0.47 -8.70 2.30
CA PHE A 45 -0.15 -7.29 2.46
C PHE A 45 -0.75 -6.43 1.34
N MET A 46 -1.93 -6.79 0.81
CA MET A 46 -2.65 -6.05 -0.24
C MET A 46 -2.07 -6.17 -1.67
N GLY A 47 -1.14 -7.10 -1.94
CA GLY A 47 -0.54 -7.28 -3.27
C GLY A 47 -1.57 -7.44 -4.40
N LYS A 48 -2.65 -8.19 -4.16
CA LYS A 48 -3.79 -8.31 -5.08
C LYS A 48 -4.47 -6.97 -5.41
N ILE A 49 -4.70 -6.12 -4.41
CA ILE A 49 -5.35 -4.81 -4.60
C ILE A 49 -4.46 -3.90 -5.45
N VAL A 50 -3.14 -3.93 -5.23
CA VAL A 50 -2.17 -3.18 -6.07
C VAL A 50 -2.27 -3.62 -7.53
N ARG A 51 -2.25 -4.92 -7.80
CA ARG A 51 -2.35 -5.45 -9.17
C ARG A 51 -3.66 -5.04 -9.84
N LYS A 52 -4.81 -5.15 -9.15
CA LYS A 52 -6.10 -4.69 -9.67
C LYS A 52 -6.11 -3.19 -9.99
N CYS A 53 -5.50 -2.37 -9.12
CA CYS A 53 -5.38 -0.92 -9.34
C CYS A 53 -4.58 -0.57 -10.59
N TRP A 54 -3.52 -1.33 -10.85
CA TRP A 54 -2.62 -1.12 -11.97
C TRP A 54 -3.16 -1.68 -13.29
N LYS A 55 -3.98 -2.72 -13.23
CA LYS A 55 -4.70 -3.30 -14.38
C LYS A 55 -6.03 -2.63 -14.71
N PHE A 56 -6.41 -1.58 -13.96
CA PHE A 56 -7.69 -0.90 -14.10
C PHE A 56 -8.89 -1.87 -14.00
N GLU A 57 -8.81 -2.85 -13.09
CA GLU A 57 -9.84 -3.88 -12.89
C GLU A 57 -10.98 -3.45 -11.96
N TYR A 58 -10.96 -2.21 -11.49
CA TYR A 58 -12.05 -1.63 -10.70
C TYR A 58 -12.91 -0.73 -11.57
N GLU A 59 -14.23 -0.88 -11.48
CA GLU A 59 -15.19 -0.04 -12.20
C GLU A 59 -15.18 1.39 -11.67
N ASP A 60 -15.20 1.54 -10.35
CA ASP A 60 -15.28 2.82 -9.66
C ASP A 60 -14.54 2.82 -8.30
N VAL A 61 -14.47 4.01 -7.69
CA VAL A 61 -13.74 4.20 -6.44
C VAL A 61 -14.41 3.44 -5.29
N GLU A 62 -15.73 3.29 -5.36
CA GLU A 62 -16.57 2.61 -4.39
C GLU A 62 -16.27 1.10 -4.35
N GLU A 63 -16.00 0.46 -5.49
CA GLU A 63 -15.57 -0.94 -5.58
C GLU A 63 -14.21 -1.13 -4.91
N LEU A 64 -13.23 -0.26 -5.23
CA LEU A 64 -11.91 -0.28 -4.60
C LEU A 64 -12.01 -0.08 -3.08
N GLN A 65 -12.78 0.92 -2.64
CA GLN A 65 -13.00 1.17 -1.20
C GLN A 65 -13.63 -0.03 -0.50
N SER A 66 -14.58 -0.70 -1.14
CA SER A 66 -15.24 -1.89 -0.58
C SER A 66 -14.25 -3.05 -0.41
N GLU A 67 -13.37 -3.30 -1.38
CA GLU A 67 -12.36 -4.36 -1.27
C GLU A 67 -11.29 -4.02 -0.22
N VAL A 68 -10.86 -2.76 -0.11
CA VAL A 68 -9.95 -2.30 0.95
C VAL A 68 -10.57 -2.47 2.34
N LYS A 69 -11.85 -2.10 2.51
CA LYS A 69 -12.58 -2.29 3.77
C LYS A 69 -12.66 -3.76 4.15
N ALA A 70 -13.07 -4.62 3.21
CA ALA A 70 -13.15 -6.06 3.44
C ALA A 70 -11.79 -6.66 3.79
N PHE A 71 -10.70 -6.20 3.16
CA PHE A 71 -9.34 -6.63 3.50
C PHE A 71 -8.98 -6.29 4.95
N ILE A 72 -9.22 -5.05 5.37
CA ILE A 72 -8.93 -4.58 6.74
C ILE A 72 -9.80 -5.32 7.77
N GLU A 73 -11.09 -5.51 7.49
CA GLU A 73 -12.01 -6.26 8.36
C GLU A 73 -11.60 -7.73 8.50
N ALA A 74 -11.06 -8.35 7.44
CA ALA A 74 -10.53 -9.71 7.50
C ALA A 74 -9.31 -9.84 8.45
N GLN A 75 -8.60 -8.73 8.72
CA GLN A 75 -7.53 -8.66 9.73
C GLN A 75 -8.07 -8.45 11.16
N GLY A 76 -9.38 -8.39 11.35
CA GLY A 76 -10.03 -8.26 12.66
C GLY A 76 -10.30 -6.82 13.11
N TRP A 77 -10.12 -5.83 12.22
CA TRP A 77 -10.45 -4.44 12.50
C TRP A 77 -11.91 -4.13 12.20
N SER A 78 -12.49 -3.17 12.93
CA SER A 78 -13.81 -2.61 12.65
C SER A 78 -13.65 -1.22 12.02
N ILE A 79 -14.44 -0.92 10.98
CA ILE A 79 -14.38 0.36 10.26
C ILE A 79 -15.68 1.12 10.45
N ARG A 80 -15.58 2.40 10.82
CA ARG A 80 -16.72 3.32 10.91
C ARG A 80 -16.48 4.53 10.00
N GLY A 81 -17.14 4.52 8.84
CA GLY A 81 -16.89 5.53 7.81
C GLY A 81 -15.50 5.34 7.22
N ASP A 82 -14.60 6.27 7.52
CA ASP A 82 -13.18 6.28 7.11
C ASP A 82 -12.22 6.06 8.30
N GLU A 83 -12.76 5.75 9.49
CA GLU A 83 -11.97 5.56 10.71
C GLU A 83 -11.92 4.08 11.11
N LEU A 84 -10.77 3.65 11.63
CA LEU A 84 -10.62 2.36 12.30
C LEU A 84 -11.06 2.50 13.77
N GLU A 85 -12.05 1.73 14.20
CA GLU A 85 -12.53 1.78 15.57
C GLU A 85 -11.47 1.28 16.55
N GLY A 86 -11.17 2.08 17.57
CA GLY A 86 -10.18 1.74 18.60
C GLY A 86 -8.73 1.87 18.14
N PHE A 87 -8.47 2.36 16.93
CA PHE A 87 -7.12 2.67 16.48
C PHE A 87 -6.60 3.92 17.19
N ASP A 88 -5.54 3.78 17.96
CA ASP A 88 -4.86 4.86 18.67
C ASP A 88 -3.47 5.10 18.08
N ALA A 89 -3.40 5.99 17.09
CA ALA A 89 -2.15 6.37 16.45
C ALA A 89 -1.13 6.96 17.44
N TYR A 90 -1.60 7.66 18.49
CA TYR A 90 -0.72 8.26 19.50
C TYR A 90 -0.04 7.19 20.36
N ASN A 91 -0.71 6.07 20.60
CA ASN A 91 -0.09 4.96 21.31
C ASN A 91 1.04 4.33 20.47
N ILE A 92 0.84 4.13 19.16
CA ILE A 92 1.88 3.60 18.27
C ILE A 92 3.10 4.53 18.25
N GLN A 93 2.90 5.84 18.12
CA GLN A 93 3.99 6.81 18.14
C GLN A 93 4.77 6.71 19.46
N ARG A 94 4.07 6.69 20.60
CA ARG A 94 4.69 6.54 21.92
C ARG A 94 5.48 5.24 22.06
N GLU A 95 4.96 4.13 21.56
CA GLU A 95 5.65 2.84 21.59
C GLU A 95 6.89 2.84 20.70
N LEU A 96 6.84 3.46 19.53
CA LEU A 96 8.00 3.62 18.65
C LEU A 96 9.08 4.49 19.31
N GLU A 97 8.71 5.63 19.88
CA GLU A 97 9.63 6.54 20.59
C GLU A 97 10.25 5.90 21.83
N ALA A 98 9.48 5.12 22.59
CA ALA A 98 9.96 4.43 23.79
C ALA A 98 10.93 3.27 23.46
N ASN A 99 10.79 2.65 22.29
CA ASN A 99 11.62 1.51 21.86
C ASN A 99 12.82 1.93 20.98
N PHE A 100 12.83 3.17 20.45
CA PHE A 100 14.00 3.74 19.78
C PHE A 100 15.00 4.25 20.81
N VAL A 101 16.00 3.42 21.16
CA VAL A 101 17.23 3.89 21.80
C VAL A 101 18.18 4.33 20.69
N PRO A 102 18.49 5.63 20.54
CA PRO A 102 19.53 6.06 19.61
C PRO A 102 20.83 5.36 19.99
N LYS A 103 21.47 4.66 19.05
CA LYS A 103 22.86 4.25 19.26
C LYS A 103 23.67 5.54 19.34
N GLU A 104 24.28 5.80 20.49
CA GLU A 104 25.32 6.82 20.59
C GLU A 104 26.41 6.43 19.56
N GLU A 105 26.65 7.31 18.60
CA GLU A 105 27.80 7.20 17.69
C GLU A 105 29.05 7.47 18.53
N GLU A 106 29.86 6.42 18.75
CA GLU A 106 31.24 6.52 19.30
C GLU A 106 32.21 7.16 18.31
#